data_AF-A0A6L9YJF4-F1
#
_entry.id   AF-A0A6L9YJF4-F1
#
_cell.length_a   1.000
_cell.length_b   1.000
_cell.length_c   1.000
_cell.angle_alpha   90.00
_cell.angle_beta   90.00
_cell.angle_gamma   90.00
#
_symmetry.space_group_name_H-M   'P 1'
#
loop_
_entity.id
_entity.type
_entity.pdbx_description
1 polymer ?
#
loop_
_entity_poly.entity_id
_entity_poly.type
_entity_poly.pdbx_seq_one_letter_code
_entity_poly.pdbx_strand_id
1 'polypeptide(L)' 'MCSVFLKPVGENYIGQTPDDGCPTKYRGAVKITNTIILHKEGMDTLDRGFDAAGNLVWGAKDLPYQFRWVEPQ' A
#
# COMPACT_ATOMS: atom_id res chain seq x y z
N MET A 1 13.80 0.60 8.65
CA MET A 1 12.91 -0.54 8.41
C MET A 1 11.55 0.00 8.02
N CYS A 2 10.95 -0.46 6.93
CA CYS A 2 9.59 -0.06 6.52
C CYS A 2 8.66 -1.24 6.78
N SER A 3 7.52 -1.00 7.42
CA SER A 3 6.59 -2.05 7.82
C SER A 3 5.17 -1.53 7.79
N VAL A 4 4.23 -2.42 7.44
CA VAL A 4 2.79 -2.23 7.61
C VAL A 4 2.34 -3.25 8.64
N PHE A 5 1.72 -2.76 9.72
CA PHE A 5 1.13 -3.62 10.75
C PHE A 5 -0.38 -3.63 10.54
N LEU A 6 -0.90 -4.78 10.14
CA LEU A 6 -2.34 -4.97 9.94
C LEU A 6 -3.03 -5.14 11.29
N LYS A 7 -4.13 -4.42 11.50
CA LYS A 7 -4.98 -4.53 12.69
C LYS A 7 -6.36 -5.05 12.29
N PRO A 8 -6.99 -5.90 13.12
CA PRO A 8 -8.34 -6.36 12.85
C PRO A 8 -9.33 -5.19 12.94
N VAL A 9 -10.22 -5.08 11.96
CA VAL A 9 -11.31 -4.11 11.87
C VAL A 9 -12.54 -4.81 11.29
N GLY A 10 -13.47 -5.21 12.16
CA GLY A 10 -14.60 -6.06 11.76
C GLY A 10 -14.11 -7.41 11.25
N GLU A 11 -14.54 -7.79 10.05
CA GLU A 11 -14.11 -9.03 9.37
C GLU A 11 -12.80 -8.86 8.56
N ASN A 12 -12.24 -7.65 8.56
CA ASN A 12 -11.08 -7.30 7.74
C ASN A 12 -9.83 -7.05 8.59
N TYR A 13 -8.69 -6.98 7.92
CA TYR A 13 -7.45 -6.45 8.50
C TYR A 13 -7.00 -5.24 7.71
N ILE A 14 -6.74 -4.14 8.41
CA ILE A 14 -6.37 -2.86 7.78
C ILE A 14 -5.03 -2.42 8.34
N GLY A 15 -4.15 -1.94 7.47
CA GLY A 15 -2.91 -1.30 7.89
C GLY A 15 -2.38 -0.33 6.86
N GLN A 16 -1.50 0.54 7.32
CA GLN A 16 -0.79 1.47 6.46
C GLN A 16 0.65 1.66 6.94
N THR A 17 1.50 2.20 6.08
CA THR A 17 2.80 2.73 6.48
C THR A 17 2.61 3.86 7.51
N PRO A 18 3.64 4.21 8.30
CA PRO A 18 3.62 5.43 9.12
C PRO A 18 3.25 6.67 8.30
N ASP A 19 2.81 7.75 8.96
CA ASP A 19 2.33 8.97 8.29
C ASP A 19 3.41 9.62 7.41
N ASP A 20 4.67 9.57 7.86
CA ASP A 20 5.84 10.04 7.09
C ASP A 20 6.21 9.09 5.93
N GLY A 21 5.49 7.98 5.78
CA GLY A 21 5.77 6.92 4.83
C GLY A 21 7.11 6.24 5.11
N CYS A 22 7.67 5.67 4.05
CA CYS A 22 8.95 4.99 4.09
C CYS A 22 9.94 5.61 3.10
N PRO A 23 11.19 5.91 3.52
CA PRO A 23 12.19 6.48 2.63
C PRO A 23 12.55 5.49 1.50
N THR A 24 12.72 6.01 0.28
CA THR A 24 13.15 5.23 -0.88
C THR A 24 14.03 6.07 -1.81
N LYS A 25 14.65 5.40 -2.80
CA LYS A 25 15.30 6.05 -3.96
C LYS A 25 14.81 5.42 -5.28
N TYR A 26 13.66 4.75 -5.25
CA TYR A 26 13.16 4.00 -6.38
C TYR A 26 12.38 4.87 -7.37
N ARG A 27 12.81 4.85 -8.65
CA ARG A 27 12.14 5.54 -9.77
C ARG A 27 11.80 7.00 -9.49
N GLY A 28 12.71 7.75 -8.86
CA GLY A 28 12.53 9.17 -8.57
C GLY A 28 11.66 9.49 -7.35
N ALA A 29 11.12 8.49 -6.66
CA ALA A 29 10.46 8.70 -5.37
C ALA A 29 11.49 8.83 -4.24
N VAL A 30 11.16 9.65 -3.24
CA VAL A 30 11.86 9.76 -1.96
C VAL A 30 11.06 9.15 -0.80
N LYS A 31 9.74 9.02 -0.99
CA LYS A 31 8.80 8.48 0.00
C LYS A 31 7.88 7.44 -0.64
N ILE A 32 7.61 6.36 0.07
CA ILE A 32 6.60 5.35 -0.27
C ILE A 32 5.51 5.39 0.79
N THR A 33 4.25 5.29 0.36
CA THR A 33 3.12 4.98 1.25
C THR A 33 2.46 3.70 0.78
N ASN A 34 1.93 2.92 1.71
CA ASN A 34 1.03 1.81 1.39
C ASN A 34 -0.16 1.83 2.36
N THR A 35 -1.36 1.56 1.83
CA THR A 35 -2.54 1.17 2.60
C THR A 35 -3.02 -0.18 2.10
N ILE A 36 -3.22 -1.12 3.03
CA ILE A 36 -3.67 -2.48 2.76
C ILE A 36 -4.99 -2.72 3.47
N ILE A 37 -5.97 -3.25 2.73
CA ILE A 37 -7.19 -3.85 3.25
C ILE A 37 -7.16 -5.32 2.85
N LEU A 38 -7.02 -6.21 3.82
CA LEU A 38 -7.14 -7.65 3.64
C LEU A 38 -8.54 -8.08 4.08
N HIS A 39 -9.26 -8.75 3.19
CA HIS A 39 -10.65 -9.17 3.40
C HIS A 39 -10.87 -10.57 2.84
N LYS A 40 -12.08 -11.10 3.00
CA LYS A 40 -12.42 -12.49 2.65
C LYS A 40 -12.17 -12.80 1.18
N GLU A 41 -12.44 -11.87 0.27
CA GLU A 41 -12.33 -12.05 -1.18
C GLU A 41 -10.90 -11.80 -1.71
N GLY A 42 -10.01 -11.21 -0.90
CA GLY A 42 -8.64 -10.94 -1.31
C GLY A 42 -7.99 -9.78 -0.56
N MET A 43 -7.14 -9.05 -1.28
CA MET A 43 -6.38 -7.91 -0.76
C MET A 43 -6.49 -6.73 -1.71
N ASP A 44 -6.88 -5.59 -1.17
CA ASP A 44 -6.84 -4.30 -1.84
C ASP A 44 -5.63 -3.53 -1.29
N THR A 45 -4.68 -3.16 -2.16
CA THR A 45 -3.42 -2.49 -1.76
C THR A 45 -3.15 -1.24 -2.60
N LEU A 46 -2.66 -0.19 -1.95
CA LEU A 46 -2.37 1.10 -2.59
C LEU A 46 -0.93 1.54 -2.31
N ASP A 47 0.02 0.90 -2.99
CA ASP A 47 1.42 1.27 -3.00
C ASP A 47 1.67 2.49 -3.91
N ARG A 48 2.23 3.55 -3.34
CA ARG A 48 2.48 4.82 -4.03
C ARG A 48 3.85 5.39 -3.70
N GLY A 49 4.54 5.89 -4.71
CA GLY A 49 5.81 6.59 -4.58
C GLY A 49 5.70 8.07 -4.88
N PHE A 50 6.24 8.90 -3.99
CA PHE A 50 6.19 10.35 -4.06
C PHE A 50 7.60 10.96 -4.17
N ASP A 51 7.74 12.01 -4.97
CA ASP A 51 8.95 12.82 -5.01
C ASP A 51 9.07 13.75 -3.80
N ALA A 52 10.15 14.55 -3.73
CA ALA A 52 10.40 15.47 -2.63
C ALA A 52 9.42 16.65 -2.55
N ALA A 53 8.70 16.95 -3.63
CA ALA A 53 7.65 17.96 -3.67
C ALA A 53 6.26 17.38 -3.31
N GLY A 54 6.16 16.07 -3.09
CA GLY A 54 4.91 15.39 -2.77
C GLY A 54 4.10 14.97 -4.00
N ASN A 55 4.66 15.04 -5.20
CA ASN A 55 3.98 14.57 -6.41
C ASN A 55 4.02 13.05 -6.49
N LEU A 56 2.92 12.43 -6.89
CA LEU A 56 2.86 11.01 -7.18
C LEU A 56 3.66 10.69 -8.45
N VAL A 57 4.71 9.88 -8.32
CA VAL A 57 5.59 9.50 -9.44
C VAL A 57 5.20 8.14 -10.01
N TRP A 58 4.81 7.20 -9.14
CA TRP A 58 4.38 5.86 -9.53
C TRP A 58 3.39 5.29 -8.52
N GLY A 59 2.64 4.27 -8.94
CA GLY A 59 1.56 3.66 -8.17
C GLY A 59 0.20 4.01 -8.76
N ALA A 60 -0.86 3.46 -8.18
CA ALA A 60 -2.22 3.76 -8.62
C ALA A 60 -2.64 5.16 -8.16
N LYS A 61 -3.32 5.90 -9.04
CA LYS A 61 -3.76 7.28 -8.80
C LYS A 61 -5.03 7.34 -7.97
N ASP A 62 -6.00 6.52 -8.34
CA ASP A 62 -7.38 6.65 -7.86
C ASP A 62 -7.83 5.45 -7.01
N LEU A 63 -7.70 4.23 -7.54
CA LEU A 63 -8.19 3.01 -6.91
C LEU A 63 -7.05 2.04 -6.55
N PRO A 64 -7.21 1.24 -5.48
CA PRO A 64 -6.22 0.23 -5.10
C PRO A 64 -6.11 -0.87 -6.17
N TYR A 65 -4.94 -1.49 -6.24
CA TYR A 65 -4.82 -2.78 -6.92
C TYR A 65 -5.58 -3.82 -6.11
N GLN A 66 -6.31 -4.67 -6.83
CA GLN A 66 -7.19 -5.69 -6.25
C GLN A 66 -6.64 -7.07 -6.57
N PHE A 67 -6.06 -7.72 -5.56
CA PHE A 67 -5.62 -9.10 -5.64
C PHE A 67 -6.76 -9.99 -5.14
N ARG A 68 -7.02 -11.07 -5.87
CA ARG A 68 -8.07 -12.05 -5.55
C ARG A 68 -7.43 -13.41 -5.38
N TRP A 69 -8.00 -14.22 -4.52
CA TRP A 69 -7.53 -15.58 -4.30
C TRP A 69 -7.66 -16.38 -5.59
N VAL A 70 -6.60 -17.08 -5.95
CA VAL A 70 -6.61 -18.10 -6.99
C VAL A 70 -6.55 -19.46 -6.31
N GLU A 71 -7.27 -20.44 -6.85
CA GLU A 71 -7.10 -21.81 -6.40
C GLU A 71 -5.65 -22.24 -6.63
N PRO A 72 -4.98 -22.90 -5.67
CA PRO A 72 -3.67 -23.47 -5.88
C PRO A 72 -3.71 -24.42 -7.08
N GLN A 73 -2.78 -24.26 -8.03
CA GLN A 73 -2.60 -25.19 -9.14
C GLN A 73 -1.95 -26.50 -8.70
#